data_AF-A0AA90Q7L3-F1
#
_entry.id   AF-A0AA90Q7L3-F1
#
_cell.length_a   1.000
_cell.length_b   1.000
_cell.length_c   1.000
_cell.angle_alpha   90.00
_cell.angle_beta   90.00
_cell.angle_gamma   90.00
#
_symmetry.space_group_name_H-M   'P 1'
#
loop_
_entity.id
_entity.type
_entity.pdbx_description
1 polymer ?
#
loop_
_entity_poly.entity_id
_entity_poly.type
_entity_poly.pdbx_seq_one_letter_code
_entity_poly.pdbx_strand_id
1 'polypeptide(L)'
;MTIEFDPIDYAQQLESAGVARNQADVHAKALNEVASEGVSTSDRLQMKNDLQCDIHQSEERLTARIDLAKTKLGAELQTFRAESSAKIDLLDAKIDGFRTDLSTKIGLLNAKIDGVRTDLSAKIGLLDAKGEGIRIDLTAKIDGVRNDLNAKIDGLRADLNAKIDGLRADLNAKIDGLRADLNAKIEIMAADLRSVKDALAMHRWVLGLLIVMNGAILARVYFP
;
A
#
# COMPACT_ATOMS: atom_id res chain seq x y z
N MET A 1 4.86 -27.87 -106.46
CA MET A 1 5.14 -28.58 -107.72
C MET A 1 6.08 -27.69 -108.49
N THR A 2 7.39 -27.85 -108.27
CA THR A 2 8.42 -27.06 -108.97
C THR A 2 8.50 -27.59 -110.40
N ILE A 3 8.14 -26.75 -111.37
CA ILE A 3 8.37 -27.04 -112.77
C ILE A 3 9.87 -26.86 -112.98
N GLU A 4 10.61 -27.95 -113.02
CA GLU A 4 12.05 -27.95 -113.24
C GLU A 4 12.28 -27.68 -114.74
N PHE A 5 12.78 -26.49 -115.06
CA PHE A 5 13.08 -26.10 -116.44
C PHE A 5 14.36 -26.82 -116.87
N ASP A 6 14.27 -27.72 -117.87
CA ASP A 6 15.43 -28.40 -118.45
C ASP A 6 16.00 -27.56 -119.62
N PRO A 7 17.15 -26.89 -119.43
CA PRO A 7 17.70 -26.00 -120.44
C PRO A 7 18.23 -26.78 -121.65
N ILE A 8 18.58 -28.05 -121.49
CA ILE A 8 19.19 -28.89 -122.52
C ILE A 8 18.11 -29.33 -123.51
N ASP A 9 16.98 -29.84 -123.02
CA ASP A 9 15.84 -30.23 -123.86
C ASP A 9 15.26 -29.02 -124.61
N TYR A 10 15.21 -27.85 -123.98
CA TYR A 10 14.73 -26.62 -124.60
C TYR A 10 15.67 -26.10 -125.71
N ALA A 11 17.00 -26.18 -125.52
CA ALA A 11 17.98 -25.84 -126.56
C ALA A 11 17.85 -26.77 -127.79
N GLN A 12 17.64 -28.08 -127.57
CA GLN A 12 17.46 -29.05 -128.66
C GLN A 12 16.17 -28.82 -129.47
N GLN A 13 15.07 -28.42 -128.83
CA GLN A 13 13.84 -28.07 -129.52
C GLN A 13 14.00 -26.81 -130.39
N LEU A 14 14.75 -25.80 -129.92
CA LEU A 14 15.05 -24.60 -130.71
C LEU A 14 15.96 -24.90 -131.91
N GLU A 15 16.96 -25.77 -131.76
CA GLU A 15 17.77 -26.28 -132.86
C GLU A 15 16.92 -27.02 -133.91
N SER A 16 16.00 -27.88 -133.44
CA SER A 16 15.06 -28.64 -134.29
C SER A 16 14.09 -27.73 -135.06
N ALA A 17 13.81 -26.54 -134.53
CA ALA A 17 12.99 -25.50 -135.16
C ALA A 17 13.79 -24.57 -136.10
N GLY A 18 15.09 -24.83 -136.32
CA GLY A 18 15.92 -24.10 -137.29
C GLY A 18 16.74 -22.95 -136.71
N VAL A 19 16.81 -22.79 -135.39
CA VAL A 19 17.67 -21.79 -134.74
C VAL A 19 19.11 -22.31 -134.67
N ALA A 20 20.09 -21.48 -135.01
CA ALA A 20 21.50 -21.88 -134.95
C ALA A 20 21.88 -22.29 -133.53
N ARG A 21 22.64 -23.39 -133.38
CA ARG A 21 23.05 -23.99 -132.09
C ARG A 21 23.54 -22.98 -131.05
N ASN A 22 24.39 -22.04 -131.48
CA ASN A 22 24.89 -20.96 -130.64
C ASN A 22 23.80 -19.98 -130.15
N GLN A 23 22.76 -19.74 -130.94
CA GLN A 23 21.61 -18.90 -130.58
C GLN A 23 20.60 -19.67 -129.71
N ALA A 24 20.39 -20.97 -129.99
CA ALA A 24 19.55 -21.85 -129.19
C ALA A 24 20.08 -21.97 -127.74
N ASP A 25 21.39 -22.16 -127.58
CA ASP A 25 22.05 -22.19 -126.26
C ASP A 25 21.91 -20.86 -125.50
N VAL A 26 22.04 -19.72 -126.19
CA VAL A 26 21.88 -18.39 -125.57
C VAL A 26 20.43 -18.15 -125.13
N HIS A 27 19.44 -18.57 -125.92
CA HIS A 27 18.02 -18.47 -125.57
C HIS A 27 17.67 -19.39 -124.40
N ALA A 28 18.15 -20.63 -124.41
CA ALA A 28 17.95 -21.57 -123.32
C ALA A 28 18.58 -21.10 -122.01
N LYS A 29 19.79 -20.53 -122.10
CA LYS A 29 20.47 -19.94 -120.96
C LYS A 29 19.73 -18.72 -120.41
N ALA A 30 19.31 -17.79 -121.27
CA ALA A 30 18.56 -16.60 -120.86
C ALA A 30 17.21 -16.97 -120.21
N LEU A 31 16.49 -17.96 -120.77
CA LEU A 31 15.23 -18.42 -120.20
C LEU A 31 15.44 -19.19 -118.88
N ASN A 32 16.51 -19.99 -118.76
CA ASN A 32 16.88 -20.64 -117.51
C ASN A 32 17.25 -19.63 -116.42
N GLU A 33 17.97 -18.57 -116.78
CA GLU A 33 18.36 -17.48 -115.88
C GLU A 33 17.12 -16.72 -115.39
N VAL A 34 16.19 -16.37 -116.29
CA VAL A 34 14.91 -15.74 -115.94
C VAL A 34 13.99 -16.68 -115.14
N ALA A 35 13.95 -17.98 -115.46
CA ALA A 35 13.13 -18.96 -114.75
C ALA A 35 13.68 -19.23 -113.34
N SER A 36 15.00 -19.37 -113.19
CA SER A 36 15.66 -19.55 -111.89
C SER A 36 15.64 -18.28 -111.02
N GLU A 37 15.79 -17.09 -111.60
CA GLU A 37 15.57 -15.81 -110.90
C GLU A 37 14.10 -15.61 -110.51
N GLY A 38 13.15 -15.98 -111.37
CA GLY A 38 11.72 -15.89 -111.09
C GLY A 38 11.26 -16.84 -109.99
N VAL A 39 11.72 -18.10 -110.04
CA VAL A 39 11.45 -19.12 -109.01
C VAL A 39 12.11 -18.73 -107.68
N SER A 40 13.39 -18.33 -107.69
CA SER A 40 14.07 -17.88 -106.45
C SER A 40 13.47 -16.58 -105.88
N THR A 41 12.96 -15.68 -106.71
CA THR A 41 12.24 -14.48 -106.26
C THR A 41 10.92 -14.85 -105.59
N SER A 42 10.18 -15.83 -106.13
CA SER A 42 8.95 -16.35 -105.54
C SER A 42 9.21 -17.01 -104.18
N ASP A 43 10.19 -17.90 -104.08
CA ASP A 43 10.57 -18.56 -102.82
C ASP A 43 11.01 -17.53 -101.77
N ARG A 44 11.75 -16.50 -102.18
CA ARG A 44 12.17 -15.41 -101.29
C ARG A 44 11.01 -14.55 -100.81
N LEU A 45 9.99 -14.33 -101.66
CA LEU A 45 8.76 -13.62 -101.29
C LEU A 45 7.92 -14.45 -100.32
N GLN A 46 7.80 -15.75 -100.57
CA GLN A 46 7.05 -16.68 -99.74
C GLN A 46 7.69 -16.77 -98.35
N MET A 47 9.00 -16.97 -98.28
CA MET A 47 9.75 -16.96 -97.03
C MET A 47 9.67 -15.62 -96.29
N LYS A 48 9.63 -14.49 -97.01
CA LYS A 48 9.40 -13.17 -96.38
C LYS A 48 8.01 -13.10 -95.75
N ASN A 49 6.97 -13.56 -96.46
CA ASN A 49 5.61 -13.56 -95.95
C ASN A 49 5.46 -14.48 -94.72
N ASP A 50 6.09 -15.65 -94.75
CA ASP A 50 6.09 -16.61 -93.63
C ASP A 50 6.78 -16.01 -92.40
N LEU A 51 7.97 -15.43 -92.56
CA LEU A 51 8.66 -14.70 -91.47
C LEU A 51 7.81 -13.55 -90.92
N GLN A 52 7.12 -12.82 -91.80
CA GLN A 52 6.28 -11.71 -91.39
C GLN A 52 5.04 -12.19 -90.61
N CYS A 53 4.48 -13.35 -90.99
CA CYS A 53 3.43 -14.04 -90.25
C CYS A 53 3.92 -14.51 -88.87
N ASP A 54 5.08 -15.17 -88.81
CA ASP A 54 5.69 -15.64 -87.57
C ASP A 54 6.00 -14.48 -86.61
N ILE A 55 6.52 -13.37 -87.13
CA ILE A 55 6.77 -12.14 -86.35
C ILE A 55 5.45 -11.65 -85.75
N HIS A 56 4.40 -11.46 -86.55
CA HIS A 56 3.09 -11.03 -86.07
C HIS A 56 2.55 -11.96 -84.98
N GLN A 57 2.61 -13.27 -85.20
CA GLN A 57 2.12 -14.26 -84.25
C GLN A 57 2.93 -14.24 -82.94
N SER A 58 4.25 -13.99 -83.03
CA SER A 58 5.11 -13.83 -81.87
C SER A 58 4.82 -12.54 -81.08
N GLU A 59 4.54 -11.43 -81.74
CA GLU A 59 4.16 -10.14 -81.13
C GLU A 59 2.82 -10.25 -80.40
N GLU A 60 1.83 -10.89 -81.01
CA GLU A 60 0.55 -11.18 -80.36
C GLU A 60 0.74 -12.05 -79.12
N ARG A 61 1.56 -13.10 -79.21
CA ARG A 61 1.86 -13.98 -78.07
C ARG A 61 2.59 -13.25 -76.94
N LEU A 62 3.53 -12.37 -77.26
CA LEU A 62 4.24 -11.55 -76.27
C LEU A 62 3.31 -10.56 -75.60
N THR A 63 2.45 -9.89 -76.37
CA THR A 63 1.44 -8.94 -75.84
C THR A 63 0.49 -9.66 -74.89
N ALA A 64 -0.05 -10.82 -75.28
CA ALA A 64 -0.92 -11.63 -74.42
C ALA A 64 -0.21 -12.07 -73.12
N ARG A 65 1.08 -12.43 -73.19
CA ARG A 65 1.88 -12.79 -72.01
C ARG A 65 2.12 -11.60 -71.08
N ILE A 66 2.36 -10.41 -71.64
CA ILE A 66 2.54 -9.17 -70.87
C ILE A 66 1.24 -8.80 -70.15
N ASP A 67 0.10 -8.89 -70.82
CA ASP A 67 -1.21 -8.60 -70.22
C ASP A 67 -1.56 -9.62 -69.13
N LEU A 68 -1.29 -10.91 -69.37
CA LEU A 68 -1.46 -11.94 -68.35
C LEU A 68 -0.56 -11.70 -67.13
N ALA A 69 0.70 -11.32 -67.35
CA ALA A 69 1.61 -10.99 -66.26
C ALA A 69 1.14 -9.77 -65.47
N LYS A 70 0.68 -8.72 -66.16
CA LYS A 70 0.17 -7.48 -65.55
C LYS A 70 -1.08 -7.74 -64.71
N THR A 71 -2.02 -8.54 -65.23
CA THR A 71 -3.25 -8.91 -64.50
C THR A 71 -2.94 -9.78 -63.29
N LYS A 72 -2.06 -10.78 -63.42
CA LYS A 72 -1.65 -11.64 -62.31
C LYS A 72 -0.94 -10.86 -61.19
N LEU A 73 0.02 -10.00 -61.55
CA LEU A 73 0.70 -9.12 -60.58
C LEU A 73 -0.27 -8.16 -59.89
N GLY A 74 -1.24 -7.62 -60.63
CA GLY A 74 -2.29 -6.78 -60.06
C GLY A 74 -3.12 -7.51 -59.00
N ALA A 75 -3.52 -8.75 -59.29
CA ALA A 75 -4.27 -9.59 -58.36
C ALA A 75 -3.45 -9.95 -57.12
N GLU A 76 -2.18 -10.36 -57.28
CA GLU A 76 -1.30 -10.68 -56.15
C GLU A 76 -1.05 -9.45 -55.25
N LEU A 77 -0.85 -8.27 -55.84
CA LEU A 77 -0.72 -7.01 -55.09
C LEU A 77 -2.01 -6.66 -54.33
N GLN A 78 -3.17 -6.91 -54.92
CA GLN A 78 -4.46 -6.66 -54.27
C GLN A 78 -4.69 -7.60 -53.09
N THR A 79 -4.38 -8.88 -53.25
CA THR A 79 -4.44 -9.88 -52.16
C THR A 79 -3.48 -9.50 -51.04
N PHE A 80 -2.23 -9.17 -51.35
CA PHE A 80 -1.24 -8.73 -50.35
C PHE A 80 -1.73 -7.50 -49.56
N ARG A 81 -2.27 -6.49 -50.25
CA ARG A 81 -2.83 -5.30 -49.59
C ARG A 81 -3.99 -5.66 -48.66
N ALA A 82 -4.89 -6.54 -49.10
CA ALA A 82 -6.03 -6.97 -48.29
C ALA A 82 -5.57 -7.71 -47.02
N GLU A 83 -4.61 -8.63 -47.15
CA GLU A 83 -4.02 -9.35 -46.02
C GLU A 83 -3.30 -8.42 -45.04
N SER A 84 -2.53 -7.45 -45.55
CA SER A 84 -1.87 -6.45 -44.72
C SER A 84 -2.86 -5.57 -43.97
N SER A 85 -3.94 -5.12 -44.64
CA SER A 85 -5.01 -4.34 -44.00
C SER A 85 -5.65 -5.13 -42.87
N ALA A 86 -6.02 -6.39 -43.13
CA ALA A 86 -6.62 -7.26 -42.11
C ALA A 86 -5.70 -7.50 -40.91
N LYS A 87 -4.38 -7.60 -41.12
CA LYS A 87 -3.41 -7.71 -40.03
C LYS A 87 -3.30 -6.43 -39.21
N ILE A 88 -3.38 -5.26 -39.84
CA ILE A 88 -3.39 -3.96 -39.15
C ILE A 88 -4.65 -3.87 -38.28
N ASP A 89 -5.83 -4.15 -38.84
CA ASP A 89 -7.10 -4.12 -38.12
C ASP A 89 -7.09 -5.07 -36.90
N LEU A 90 -6.50 -6.26 -37.05
CA LEU A 90 -6.34 -7.22 -35.95
C LEU A 90 -5.41 -6.70 -34.86
N LEU A 91 -4.31 -6.04 -35.23
CA LEU A 91 -3.36 -5.46 -34.27
C LEU A 91 -4.00 -4.30 -33.51
N ASP A 92 -4.74 -3.43 -34.18
CA ASP A 92 -5.47 -2.34 -33.56
C ASP A 92 -6.51 -2.86 -32.56
N ALA A 93 -7.30 -3.88 -32.94
CA ALA A 93 -8.24 -4.53 -32.04
C ALA A 93 -7.56 -5.15 -30.81
N LYS A 94 -6.38 -5.77 -30.98
CA LYS A 94 -5.59 -6.30 -29.85
C LYS A 94 -5.07 -5.19 -28.94
N ILE A 95 -4.58 -4.09 -29.52
CA ILE A 95 -4.10 -2.93 -28.77
C ILE A 95 -5.23 -2.31 -27.94
N ASP A 96 -6.42 -2.14 -28.53
CA ASP A 96 -7.59 -1.63 -27.83
C ASP A 96 -8.07 -2.56 -26.72
N GLY A 97 -8.03 -3.88 -26.97
CA GLY A 97 -8.31 -4.90 -25.97
C GLY A 97 -7.35 -4.80 -24.77
N PHE A 98 -6.04 -4.73 -25.02
CA PHE A 98 -5.05 -4.57 -23.95
C PHE A 98 -5.21 -3.25 -23.20
N ARG A 99 -5.49 -2.15 -23.92
CA ARG A 99 -5.72 -0.83 -23.31
C ARG A 99 -6.92 -0.85 -22.37
N THR A 100 -8.01 -1.52 -22.78
CA THR A 100 -9.23 -1.67 -21.98
C THR A 100 -9.01 -2.53 -20.74
N ASP A 101 -8.32 -3.67 -20.88
CA ASP A 101 -7.98 -4.54 -19.74
C ASP A 101 -7.08 -3.82 -18.72
N LEU A 102 -6.05 -3.12 -19.19
CA LEU A 102 -5.17 -2.33 -18.32
C LEU A 102 -5.92 -1.21 -17.62
N SER A 103 -6.77 -0.46 -18.33
CA SER A 103 -7.58 0.60 -17.73
C SER A 103 -8.52 0.06 -16.64
N THR A 104 -9.14 -1.09 -16.90
CA THR A 104 -10.01 -1.77 -15.93
C THR A 104 -9.23 -2.22 -14.70
N LYS A 105 -8.07 -2.86 -14.88
CA LYS A 105 -7.20 -3.31 -13.78
C LYS A 105 -6.69 -2.15 -12.93
N ILE A 106 -6.30 -1.03 -13.56
CA ILE A 106 -5.92 0.20 -12.86
C ILE A 106 -7.08 0.72 -12.02
N GLY A 107 -8.30 0.76 -12.57
CA GLY A 107 -9.50 1.17 -11.84
C GLY A 107 -9.77 0.29 -10.62
N LEU A 108 -9.69 -1.03 -10.77
CA LEU A 108 -9.86 -1.98 -9.66
C LEU A 108 -8.79 -1.83 -8.57
N LEU A 109 -7.53 -1.62 -8.97
CA LEU A 109 -6.43 -1.38 -8.03
C LEU A 109 -6.62 -0.08 -7.25
N ASN A 110 -7.02 1.01 -7.92
CA ASN A 110 -7.33 2.28 -7.26
C ASN A 110 -8.46 2.11 -6.24
N ALA A 111 -9.56 1.44 -6.62
CA ALA A 111 -10.67 1.16 -5.69
C ALA A 111 -10.22 0.33 -4.48
N LYS A 112 -9.34 -0.66 -4.69
CA LYS A 112 -8.78 -1.47 -3.59
C LYS A 112 -7.88 -0.64 -2.67
N ILE A 113 -7.05 0.24 -3.24
CA ILE A 113 -6.20 1.17 -2.48
C ILE A 113 -7.06 2.12 -1.64
N ASP A 114 -8.11 2.70 -2.22
CA ASP A 114 -9.03 3.60 -1.52
C ASP A 114 -9.78 2.86 -0.39
N GLY A 115 -10.19 1.61 -0.63
CA GLY A 115 -10.80 0.76 0.40
C GLY A 115 -9.86 0.50 1.58
N VAL A 116 -8.60 0.11 1.30
CA VAL A 116 -7.58 -0.11 2.35
C VAL A 116 -7.29 1.18 3.10
N ARG A 117 -7.17 2.32 2.40
CA ARG A 117 -6.93 3.63 3.02
C ARG A 117 -8.07 4.00 3.98
N THR A 118 -9.32 3.80 3.56
CA THR A 118 -10.50 4.08 4.38
C THR A 118 -10.56 3.20 5.63
N ASP A 119 -10.33 1.89 5.49
CA ASP A 119 -10.31 0.95 6.63
C ASP A 119 -9.19 1.29 7.64
N LEU A 120 -7.99 1.60 7.15
CA LEU A 120 -6.88 2.01 8.01
C LEU A 120 -7.16 3.32 8.74
N SER A 121 -7.71 4.33 8.05
CA SER A 121 -8.12 5.59 8.70
C SER A 121 -9.17 5.37 9.78
N ALA A 122 -10.16 4.50 9.55
CA ALA A 122 -11.16 4.15 10.55
C ALA A 122 -10.54 3.43 11.76
N LYS A 123 -9.64 2.46 11.54
CA LYS A 123 -8.94 1.74 12.61
C LYS A 123 -8.06 2.65 13.45
N ILE A 124 -7.35 3.58 12.83
CA ILE A 124 -6.55 4.59 13.54
C ILE A 124 -7.46 5.43 14.44
N GLY A 125 -8.58 5.95 13.91
CA GLY A 125 -9.53 6.72 14.71
C GLY A 125 -10.12 5.95 15.90
N LEU A 126 -10.38 4.65 15.76
CA LEU A 126 -10.83 3.80 16.86
C LEU A 126 -9.73 3.59 17.92
N LEU A 127 -8.48 3.43 17.50
CA LEU A 127 -7.35 3.30 18.42
C LEU A 127 -7.09 4.59 19.20
N ASP A 128 -7.17 5.74 18.55
CA ASP A 128 -7.05 7.04 19.20
C ASP A 128 -8.15 7.24 20.25
N ALA A 129 -9.41 6.95 19.89
CA ALA A 129 -10.54 7.03 20.82
C ALA A 129 -10.39 6.07 22.01
N LYS A 130 -9.90 4.85 21.76
CA LYS A 130 -9.61 3.88 22.83
C LYS A 130 -8.47 4.35 23.74
N GLY A 131 -7.42 4.94 23.16
CA GLY A 131 -6.30 5.52 23.89
C GLY A 131 -6.75 6.64 24.83
N GLU A 132 -7.58 7.54 24.34
CA GLU A 132 -8.14 8.63 25.13
C GLU A 132 -9.07 8.10 26.24
N GLY A 133 -9.93 7.12 25.93
CA GLY A 133 -10.78 6.48 26.91
C GLY A 133 -10.01 5.83 28.07
N ILE A 134 -8.91 5.11 27.76
CA ILE A 134 -8.02 4.52 28.77
C ILE A 134 -7.36 5.63 29.61
N ARG A 135 -6.90 6.72 28.98
CA ARG A 135 -6.27 7.83 29.69
C ARG A 135 -7.23 8.46 30.70
N ILE A 136 -8.47 8.74 30.29
CA ILE A 136 -9.51 9.31 31.16
C ILE A 136 -9.81 8.37 32.33
N ASP A 137 -10.04 7.08 32.07
CA ASP A 137 -10.34 6.09 33.13
C ASP A 137 -9.20 5.97 34.15
N LEU A 138 -7.95 5.92 33.69
CA LEU A 138 -6.79 5.86 34.58
C LEU A 138 -6.62 7.13 35.41
N THR A 139 -6.81 8.31 34.82
CA THR A 139 -6.80 9.58 35.58
C THR A 139 -7.88 9.57 36.66
N ALA A 140 -9.11 9.19 36.33
CA ALA A 140 -10.21 9.13 37.28
C ALA A 140 -9.93 8.13 38.43
N LYS A 141 -9.36 6.95 38.13
CA LYS A 141 -8.97 5.96 39.14
C LYS A 141 -7.86 6.46 40.04
N ILE A 142 -6.85 7.12 39.49
CA ILE A 142 -5.73 7.69 40.27
C ILE A 142 -6.27 8.77 41.22
N ASP A 143 -7.12 9.67 40.73
CA ASP A 143 -7.72 10.72 41.55
C ASP A 143 -8.62 10.14 42.66
N GLY A 144 -9.39 9.10 42.34
CA GLY A 144 -10.18 8.35 43.32
C GLY A 144 -9.33 7.77 44.45
N VAL A 145 -8.27 7.02 44.12
CA VAL A 145 -7.36 6.45 45.12
C VAL A 145 -6.68 7.54 45.95
N ARG A 146 -6.28 8.65 45.31
CA ARG A 146 -5.66 9.78 46.00
C ARG A 146 -6.61 10.40 47.04
N ASN A 147 -7.87 10.61 46.66
CA ASN A 147 -8.89 11.17 47.55
C ASN A 147 -9.18 10.22 48.73
N ASP A 148 -9.31 8.92 48.47
CA ASP A 148 -9.52 7.90 49.50
C ASP A 148 -8.35 7.85 50.50
N LEU A 149 -7.11 7.91 50.01
CA LEU A 149 -5.93 7.92 50.87
C LEU A 149 -5.85 9.19 51.72
N ASN A 150 -6.14 10.36 51.15
CA ASN A 150 -6.20 11.61 51.90
C ASN A 150 -7.27 11.55 53.01
N ALA A 151 -8.47 11.08 52.69
CA ALA A 151 -9.55 10.91 53.67
C ALA A 151 -9.17 9.95 54.81
N LYS A 152 -8.51 8.83 54.49
CA LYS A 152 -7.99 7.89 55.51
C LYS A 152 -6.92 8.52 56.40
N ILE A 153 -6.00 9.30 55.82
CA ILE A 153 -4.96 9.99 56.57
C ILE A 153 -5.58 11.02 57.53
N ASP A 154 -6.54 11.81 57.05
CA ASP A 154 -7.21 12.82 57.88
C ASP A 154 -8.05 12.18 58.98
N GLY A 155 -8.73 11.07 58.69
CA GLY A 155 -9.42 10.26 59.70
C GLY A 155 -8.47 9.74 60.79
N LEU A 156 -7.33 9.14 60.40
CA LEU A 156 -6.33 8.67 61.35
C LEU A 156 -5.75 9.80 62.21
N ARG A 157 -5.53 10.99 61.64
CA ARG A 157 -5.08 12.17 62.39
C ARG A 157 -6.11 12.62 63.42
N ALA A 158 -7.40 12.66 63.03
CA ALA A 158 -8.48 13.02 63.94
C ALA A 158 -8.59 12.02 65.11
N ASP A 159 -8.55 10.72 64.82
CA ASP A 159 -8.59 9.66 65.82
C ASP A 159 -7.41 9.73 66.80
N LEU A 160 -6.19 9.98 66.29
CA LEU A 160 -4.99 10.12 67.12
C LEU A 160 -5.07 11.35 68.03
N ASN A 161 -5.54 12.50 67.51
CA ASN A 161 -5.75 13.70 68.31
C ASN A 161 -6.78 13.47 69.42
N ALA A 162 -7.92 12.84 69.10
CA ALA A 162 -8.94 12.51 70.09
C ALA A 162 -8.41 11.59 71.20
N LYS A 163 -7.59 10.58 70.85
CA LYS A 163 -6.92 9.70 71.83
C LYS A 163 -5.94 10.47 72.71
N ILE A 164 -5.15 11.39 72.15
CA ILE A 164 -4.21 12.22 72.91
C ILE A 164 -4.96 13.12 73.89
N ASP A 165 -6.04 13.76 73.45
CA ASP A 165 -6.84 14.65 74.30
C ASP A 165 -7.56 13.87 75.40
N GLY A 166 -8.07 12.67 75.11
CA GLY A 166 -8.62 11.76 76.11
C GLY A 166 -7.59 11.35 77.16
N LEU A 167 -6.38 10.94 76.74
CA LEU A 167 -5.29 10.61 77.66
C LEU A 167 -4.88 11.80 78.55
N ARG A 168 -4.84 13.01 77.99
CA ARG A 168 -4.57 14.25 78.75
C ARG A 168 -5.65 14.51 79.80
N ALA A 169 -6.92 14.37 79.43
CA ALA A 169 -8.04 14.54 80.36
C ALA A 169 -7.98 13.53 81.51
N ASP A 170 -7.76 12.25 81.20
CA ASP A 170 -7.62 11.18 82.18
C ASP A 170 -6.45 11.42 83.15
N LEU A 171 -5.29 11.84 82.63
CA LEU A 171 -4.12 12.16 83.46
C LEU A 171 -4.37 13.36 84.37
N ASN A 172 -5.00 14.42 83.86
CA ASN A 172 -5.37 15.58 84.66
C ASN A 172 -6.34 15.20 85.78
N ALA A 173 -7.38 14.43 85.49
CA ALA A 173 -8.34 13.95 86.48
C ALA A 173 -7.66 13.11 87.58
N LYS A 174 -6.71 12.23 87.21
CA LYS A 174 -5.92 11.47 88.18
C LYS A 174 -5.03 12.36 89.04
N ILE A 175 -4.38 13.37 88.47
CA ILE A 175 -3.55 14.33 89.21
C ILE A 175 -4.41 15.13 90.19
N ASP A 176 -5.57 15.62 89.76
CA ASP A 176 -6.48 16.38 90.61
C ASP A 176 -7.06 15.52 91.74
N GLY A 177 -7.40 14.27 91.46
CA GLY A 177 -7.78 13.28 92.47
C GLY A 177 -6.69 13.02 93.50
N LEU A 178 -5.44 12.83 93.07
CA LEU A 178 -4.29 12.67 93.97
C LEU A 178 -4.04 13.93 94.82
N ARG A 179 -4.16 15.12 94.23
CA ARG A 179 -4.05 16.39 94.97
C ARG A 179 -5.13 16.52 96.03
N ALA A 180 -6.39 16.18 95.70
CA ALA A 180 -7.49 16.21 96.65
C ALA A 180 -7.27 15.23 97.82
N ASP A 181 -6.87 13.99 97.54
CA ASP A 181 -6.55 12.99 98.58
C ASP A 181 -5.40 13.44 99.48
N LEU A 182 -4.32 13.98 98.90
CA LEU A 182 -3.19 14.52 99.67
C LEU A 182 -3.59 15.71 100.54
N ASN A 183 -4.39 16.65 100.01
CA ASN A 183 -4.88 17.79 100.79
C ASN A 183 -5.75 17.34 101.97
N ALA A 184 -6.67 16.39 101.74
CA ALA A 184 -7.51 15.84 102.81
C ALA A 184 -6.66 15.18 103.91
N LYS A 185 -5.64 14.39 103.53
CA LYS A 185 -4.70 13.80 104.50
C LYS A 185 -3.93 14.85 105.30
N ILE A 186 -3.46 15.93 104.64
CA ILE A 186 -2.78 17.04 105.32
C ILE A 186 -3.72 17.74 106.31
N GLU A 187 -4.98 17.97 105.95
CA GLU A 187 -5.97 18.58 106.84
C GLU A 187 -6.22 17.73 108.08
N ILE A 188 -6.38 16.41 107.91
CA ILE A 188 -6.53 15.46 109.01
C ILE A 188 -5.29 15.52 109.92
N MET A 189 -4.09 15.41 109.35
CA MET A 189 -2.84 15.49 110.12
C MET A 189 -2.69 16.83 110.86
N ALA A 190 -3.10 17.94 110.23
CA ALA A 190 -3.07 19.26 110.86
C ALA A 190 -4.07 19.37 112.02
N ALA A 191 -5.25 18.74 111.91
CA ALA A 191 -6.23 18.66 112.97
C ALA A 191 -5.73 17.80 114.15
N ASP A 192 -5.16 16.63 113.85
CA ASP A 192 -4.55 15.76 114.85
C ASP A 192 -3.42 16.49 115.60
N LEU A 193 -2.57 17.22 114.88
CA LEU A 193 -1.49 18.00 115.49
C LEU A 193 -2.01 19.12 116.43
N ARG A 194 -3.11 19.79 116.07
CA ARG A 194 -3.76 20.78 116.94
C ARG A 194 -4.30 20.12 118.20
N SER A 195 -5.00 18.99 118.07
CA SER A 195 -5.51 18.21 119.19
C SER A 195 -4.40 17.81 120.18
N VAL A 196 -3.27 17.30 119.66
CA VAL A 196 -2.09 16.97 120.49
C VAL A 196 -1.52 18.20 121.19
N LYS A 197 -1.41 19.33 120.48
CA LYS A 197 -0.89 20.58 121.05
C LYS A 197 -1.79 21.11 122.17
N ASP A 198 -3.11 21.05 121.98
CA ASP A 198 -4.10 21.49 122.97
C ASP A 198 -4.08 20.56 124.20
N ALA A 199 -3.98 19.25 123.99
CA ALA A 199 -3.78 18.29 125.07
C ALA A 199 -2.51 18.59 125.87
N LEU A 200 -1.38 18.89 125.21
CA LEU A 200 -0.13 19.24 125.89
C LEU A 200 -0.26 20.55 126.68
N ALA A 201 -0.95 21.56 126.13
CA ALA A 201 -1.22 22.82 126.82
C ALA A 201 -2.04 22.58 128.10
N MET A 202 -3.09 21.75 128.03
CA MET A 202 -3.88 21.33 129.19
C MET A 202 -3.02 20.62 130.23
N HIS A 203 -2.16 19.68 129.82
CA HIS A 203 -1.24 19.00 130.75
C HIS A 203 -0.29 19.98 131.43
N ARG A 204 0.26 20.97 130.70
CA ARG A 204 1.11 22.02 131.28
C ARG A 204 0.34 22.86 132.32
N TRP A 205 -0.91 23.22 132.03
CA TRP A 205 -1.79 23.92 132.98
C TRP A 205 -2.05 23.09 134.24
N VAL A 206 -2.43 21.82 134.09
CA VAL A 206 -2.69 20.90 135.22
C VAL A 206 -1.43 20.67 136.05
N LEU A 207 -0.25 20.50 135.41
CA LEU A 207 1.03 20.38 136.11
C LEU A 207 1.37 21.64 136.89
N GLY A 208 1.15 22.83 136.32
CA GLY A 208 1.31 24.10 137.02
C GLY A 208 0.41 24.20 138.26
N LEU A 209 -0.87 23.84 138.12
CA LEU A 209 -1.81 23.77 139.25
C LEU A 209 -1.35 22.76 140.31
N LEU A 210 -0.89 21.57 139.91
CA LEU A 210 -0.36 20.55 140.82
C LEU A 210 0.87 21.06 141.58
N ILE A 211 1.78 21.78 140.93
CA ILE A 211 2.96 22.37 141.58
C ILE A 211 2.53 23.42 142.61
N VAL A 212 1.60 24.33 142.26
CA VAL A 212 1.09 25.36 143.19
C VAL A 212 0.36 24.72 144.37
N MET A 213 -0.50 23.73 144.12
CA MET A 213 -1.25 23.02 145.16
C MET A 213 -0.31 22.29 146.14
N ASN A 214 0.67 21.53 145.63
CA ASN A 214 1.66 20.87 146.47
C ASN A 214 2.53 21.88 147.24
N GLY A 215 2.93 22.99 146.61
CA GLY A 215 3.67 24.07 147.27
C GLY A 215 2.90 24.74 148.41
N ALA A 216 1.60 24.99 148.23
CA ALA A 216 0.73 25.55 149.26
C ALA A 216 0.54 24.58 150.45
N ILE A 217 0.41 23.28 150.19
CA ILE A 217 0.37 22.24 151.23
C ILE A 217 1.68 22.25 152.03
N LEU A 218 2.85 22.26 151.36
CA LEU A 218 4.16 22.33 152.02
C LEU A 218 4.34 23.60 152.87
N ALA A 219 3.98 24.77 152.34
CA ALA A 219 4.09 26.03 153.06
C ALA A 219 3.26 26.03 154.36
N ARG A 220 2.02 25.52 154.30
CA ARG A 220 1.14 25.38 155.47
C ARG A 220 1.66 24.37 156.50
N VAL A 221 2.42 23.35 156.08
CA VAL A 221 3.03 22.35 156.98
C VAL A 221 4.30 22.88 157.66
N TYR A 222 5.11 23.70 156.98
CA TYR A 222 6.43 24.14 157.45
C TYR A 222 6.50 25.56 158.02
N PHE A 223 5.51 26.42 157.73
CA PHE A 223 5.41 27.79 158.26
C PHE A 223 4.02 28.03 158.87
N PRO A 224 3.81 27.68 160.15
CA PRO A 224 2.52 27.76 160.84
C PRO A 224 2.07 29.17 161.22
#